data_AF-A0A7H0H132-F1
#
_entry.id   AF-A0A7H0H132-F1
#
_cell.length_a   1.000
_cell.length_b   1.000
_cell.length_c   1.000
_cell.angle_alpha   90.00
_cell.angle_beta   90.00
_cell.angle_gamma   90.00
#
_symmetry.space_group_name_H-M   'P 1'
#
loop_
_entity.id
_entity.type
_entity.pdbx_description
1 polymer ?
#
loop_
_entity_poly.entity_id
_entity_poly.type
_entity_poly.pdbx_seq_one_letter_code
_entity_poly.pdbx_strand_id
1 'polypeptide(L)'
;MRLLYVFLPLLIVGCTKSGPAPVPTAAFTTSRSVIETGEKLHLTNTRQQAVHYEWRSSHARDSVKTDSDPTYILRGAGLYDITLLAFPADGVQSSATQTVKAGRRRIKWYRITSVDFMRPNGQPWHADGTAPTIATTLVTPAGKTALSTNDMNVSPATLPLLYFADNNLPPL
;
A
#
# COMPACT_ATOMS: atom_id res chain seq x y z
N MET A 1 -84.63 2.08 -0.60
CA MET A 1 -83.18 2.22 -0.35
C MET A 1 -82.51 0.87 -0.55
N ARG A 2 -81.94 0.61 -1.73
CA ARG A 2 -81.06 -0.54 -1.97
C ARG A 2 -79.64 -0.08 -1.63
N LEU A 3 -79.06 -0.61 -0.56
CA LEU A 3 -77.70 -0.31 -0.16
C LEU A 3 -76.75 -1.15 -1.03
N LEU A 4 -76.10 -0.52 -2.01
CA LEU A 4 -75.15 -1.16 -2.92
C LEU A 4 -73.77 -1.20 -2.22
N TYR A 5 -73.34 -2.36 -1.76
CA TYR A 5 -71.98 -2.55 -1.22
C TYR A 5 -71.00 -2.76 -2.38
N VAL A 6 -70.14 -1.76 -2.63
CA VAL A 6 -69.01 -1.88 -3.55
C VAL A 6 -67.83 -2.47 -2.77
N PHE A 7 -67.55 -3.76 -2.99
CA PHE A 7 -66.33 -4.40 -2.52
C PHE A 7 -65.16 -3.89 -3.38
N LEU A 8 -64.37 -2.97 -2.84
CA LEU A 8 -63.09 -2.55 -3.44
C LEU A 8 -62.07 -3.67 -3.15
N PRO A 9 -61.56 -4.39 -4.17
CA PRO A 9 -60.53 -5.39 -3.93
C PRO A 9 -59.26 -4.67 -3.47
N LEU A 10 -58.93 -4.82 -2.20
CA LEU A 10 -57.66 -4.43 -1.63
C LEU A 10 -56.59 -5.30 -2.30
N LEU A 11 -55.92 -4.76 -3.33
CA LEU A 11 -54.74 -5.37 -3.91
C LEU A 11 -53.64 -5.32 -2.85
N ILE A 12 -53.53 -6.41 -2.08
CA ILE A 12 -52.41 -6.63 -1.17
C ILE A 12 -51.19 -6.85 -2.08
N VAL A 13 -50.47 -5.76 -2.37
CA VAL A 13 -49.14 -5.84 -2.97
C VAL A 13 -48.27 -6.54 -1.95
N GLY A 14 -48.14 -7.87 -2.09
CA GLY A 14 -47.16 -8.65 -1.35
C GLY A 14 -45.79 -8.13 -1.72
N CYS A 15 -45.14 -7.40 -0.80
CA CYS A 15 -43.73 -7.13 -0.91
C CYS A 15 -43.02 -8.48 -0.80
N THR A 16 -42.52 -9.02 -1.91
CA THR A 16 -41.65 -10.18 -1.85
C THR A 16 -40.44 -9.75 -1.02
N LYS A 17 -40.29 -10.34 0.16
CA LYS A 17 -39.11 -10.20 0.99
C LYS A 17 -37.95 -10.75 0.15
N SER A 18 -37.27 -9.88 -0.59
CA SER A 18 -35.98 -10.19 -1.21
C SER A 18 -35.11 -10.79 -0.11
N GLY A 19 -34.41 -11.89 -0.40
CA GLY A 19 -33.45 -12.47 0.53
C GLY A 19 -32.44 -11.41 0.99
N PRO A 20 -31.69 -11.65 2.09
CA PRO A 20 -30.70 -10.68 2.53
C PRO A 20 -29.75 -10.36 1.37
N ALA A 21 -29.75 -9.08 0.98
CA ALA A 21 -28.86 -8.53 -0.03
C ALA A 21 -27.41 -8.95 0.26
N PRO A 22 -26.59 -9.27 -0.76
CA PRO A 22 -25.18 -9.51 -0.54
C PRO A 22 -24.55 -8.26 0.08
N VAL A 23 -24.00 -8.41 1.29
CA VAL A 23 -23.36 -7.30 2.01
C VAL A 23 -22.03 -6.98 1.32
N PRO A 24 -21.83 -5.75 0.83
CA PRO A 24 -20.59 -5.38 0.19
C PRO A 24 -19.47 -5.41 1.22
N THR A 25 -18.29 -5.89 0.85
CA THR A 25 -17.10 -5.79 1.71
C THR A 25 -16.04 -4.93 1.04
N ALA A 26 -15.85 -3.71 1.50
CA ALA A 26 -14.76 -2.85 1.04
C ALA A 26 -13.42 -3.33 1.64
N ALA A 27 -12.43 -3.58 0.79
CA ALA A 27 -11.05 -3.73 1.20
C ALA A 27 -10.14 -3.42 0.02
N PHE A 28 -8.96 -2.88 0.31
CA PHE A 28 -8.00 -2.54 -0.72
C PHE A 28 -6.57 -2.64 -0.19
N THR A 29 -5.61 -2.58 -1.08
CA THR A 29 -4.20 -2.37 -0.75
C THR A 29 -3.69 -1.10 -1.41
N THR A 30 -2.69 -0.51 -0.79
CA THR A 30 -1.91 0.58 -1.36
C THR A 30 -0.58 0.00 -1.83
N SER A 31 -0.07 0.50 -2.95
CA SER A 31 1.28 0.14 -3.42
C SER A 31 2.36 0.42 -2.36
N ARG A 32 2.20 1.49 -1.57
CA ARG A 32 3.05 1.85 -0.42
C ARG A 32 2.27 2.66 0.62
N SER A 33 2.68 2.58 1.88
CA SER A 33 2.18 3.42 2.99
C SER A 33 2.92 4.76 3.13
N VAL A 34 4.11 4.87 2.52
CA VAL A 34 4.89 6.10 2.42
C VAL A 34 5.31 6.31 0.98
N ILE A 35 5.00 7.48 0.42
CA ILE A 35 5.23 7.82 -0.98
C ILE A 35 5.87 9.20 -1.12
N GLU A 36 6.70 9.39 -2.14
CA GLU A 36 7.25 10.71 -2.44
C GLU A 36 6.20 11.65 -3.01
N THR A 37 6.27 12.93 -2.63
CA THR A 37 5.35 13.94 -3.14
C THR A 37 5.46 14.03 -4.66
N GLY A 38 4.35 13.89 -5.37
CA GLY A 38 4.29 13.88 -6.83
C GLY A 38 4.40 12.50 -7.47
N GLU A 39 4.72 11.44 -6.71
CA GLU A 39 4.67 10.07 -7.20
C GLU A 39 3.21 9.56 -7.27
N LYS A 40 2.99 8.56 -8.13
CA LYS A 40 1.70 7.88 -8.32
C LYS A 40 1.50 6.82 -7.24
N LEU A 41 0.46 6.99 -6.42
CA LEU A 41 -0.04 5.99 -5.49
C LEU A 41 -1.06 5.09 -6.21
N HIS A 42 -0.69 3.84 -6.46
CA HIS A 42 -1.61 2.83 -6.99
C HIS A 42 -2.42 2.21 -5.86
N LEU A 43 -3.73 2.08 -6.08
CA LEU A 43 -4.68 1.41 -5.20
C LEU A 43 -5.19 0.16 -5.90
N THR A 44 -5.30 -0.95 -5.16
CA THR A 44 -5.86 -2.20 -5.68
C THR A 44 -7.04 -2.62 -4.83
N ASN A 45 -8.21 -2.76 -5.45
CA ASN A 45 -9.38 -3.30 -4.77
C ASN A 45 -9.20 -4.81 -4.55
N THR A 46 -9.33 -5.27 -3.31
CA THR A 46 -9.12 -6.69 -2.96
C THR A 46 -10.41 -7.41 -2.56
N ARG A 47 -11.56 -6.74 -2.57
CA ARG A 47 -12.84 -7.39 -2.25
C ARG A 47 -14.00 -6.93 -3.14
N GLN A 48 -14.86 -7.90 -3.42
CA GLN A 48 -15.98 -7.80 -4.35
C GLN A 48 -17.32 -7.87 -3.60
N GLN A 49 -18.43 -7.94 -4.34
CA GLN A 49 -19.83 -7.85 -3.86
C GLN A 49 -20.40 -6.42 -3.76
N ALA A 50 -19.93 -5.52 -4.62
CA ALA A 50 -20.55 -4.21 -4.83
C ALA A 50 -20.91 -4.02 -6.31
N VAL A 51 -21.92 -3.20 -6.58
CA VAL A 51 -22.31 -2.78 -7.94
C VAL A 51 -21.48 -1.59 -8.39
N HIS A 52 -21.05 -0.76 -7.46
CA HIS A 52 -20.24 0.42 -7.73
C HIS A 52 -19.22 0.68 -6.61
N TYR A 53 -18.12 1.32 -6.97
CA TYR A 53 -17.05 1.70 -6.06
C TYR A 53 -16.74 3.19 -6.21
N GLU A 54 -16.52 3.84 -5.07
CA GLU A 54 -16.06 5.21 -5.01
C GLU A 54 -14.83 5.29 -4.11
N TRP A 55 -13.77 5.89 -4.60
CA TRP A 55 -12.54 6.14 -3.86
C TRP A 55 -12.52 7.60 -3.45
N ARG A 56 -12.25 7.87 -2.17
CA ARG A 56 -12.09 9.23 -1.65
C ARG A 56 -10.69 9.45 -1.10
N SER A 57 -10.20 10.69 -1.23
CA SER A 57 -8.98 11.15 -0.59
C SER A 57 -9.19 12.52 0.06
N SER A 58 -8.80 12.67 1.33
CA SER A 58 -9.01 13.91 2.09
C SER A 58 -8.34 15.16 1.49
N HIS A 59 -7.20 15.00 0.81
CA HIS A 59 -6.36 16.13 0.36
C HIS A 59 -5.79 15.99 -1.06
N ALA A 60 -6.18 14.97 -1.84
CA ALA A 60 -5.69 14.82 -3.21
C ALA A 60 -6.48 15.71 -4.19
N ARG A 61 -5.83 16.09 -5.31
CA ARG A 61 -6.40 16.99 -6.34
C ARG A 61 -7.67 16.42 -6.99
N ASP A 62 -7.74 15.11 -7.17
CA ASP A 62 -8.89 14.41 -7.72
C ASP A 62 -9.51 13.57 -6.59
N SER A 63 -10.04 14.22 -5.56
CA SER A 63 -10.43 13.61 -4.29
C SER A 63 -11.48 12.51 -4.38
N VAL A 64 -12.11 12.30 -5.54
CA VAL A 64 -13.08 11.25 -5.82
C VAL A 64 -12.75 10.54 -7.13
N LYS A 65 -12.76 9.20 -7.15
CA LYS A 65 -12.57 8.36 -8.35
C LYS A 65 -13.48 7.14 -8.32
N THR A 66 -13.86 6.61 -9.48
CA THR A 66 -14.76 5.45 -9.60
C THR A 66 -14.17 4.29 -10.39
N ASP A 67 -12.88 4.37 -10.73
CA ASP A 67 -12.16 3.27 -11.38
C ASP A 67 -12.07 2.05 -10.46
N SER A 68 -11.90 0.85 -11.02
CA SER A 68 -11.71 -0.37 -10.22
C SER A 68 -10.46 -0.27 -9.35
N ASP A 69 -9.37 0.24 -9.93
CA ASP A 69 -8.02 0.32 -9.34
C ASP A 69 -7.38 1.67 -9.72
N PRO A 70 -7.79 2.77 -9.08
CA PRO A 70 -7.35 4.10 -9.46
C PRO A 70 -5.92 4.39 -9.02
N THR A 71 -5.40 5.51 -9.54
CA THR A 71 -4.14 6.09 -9.10
C THR A 71 -4.34 7.52 -8.61
N TYR A 72 -3.74 7.84 -7.46
CA TYR A 72 -3.69 9.20 -6.91
C TYR A 72 -2.29 9.80 -7.04
N ILE A 73 -2.21 11.13 -7.21
CA ILE A 73 -0.95 11.88 -7.14
C ILE A 73 -1.02 12.81 -5.93
N LEU A 74 -0.18 12.55 -4.93
CA LEU A 74 -0.17 13.28 -3.66
C LEU A 74 0.89 14.40 -3.74
N ARG A 75 0.47 15.65 -3.99
CA ARG A 75 1.40 16.76 -4.30
C ARG A 75 1.97 17.46 -3.07
N GLY A 76 1.25 17.45 -1.96
CA GLY A 76 1.70 18.05 -0.69
C GLY A 76 2.25 17.01 0.27
N ALA A 77 3.25 17.37 1.08
CA ALA A 77 3.66 16.53 2.19
C ALA A 77 2.56 16.50 3.26
N GLY A 78 2.27 15.34 3.83
CA GLY A 78 1.20 15.19 4.81
C GLY A 78 0.69 13.76 4.92
N LEU A 79 -0.35 13.59 5.74
CA LEU A 79 -1.12 12.36 5.85
C LEU A 79 -2.36 12.47 4.96
N TYR A 80 -2.66 11.42 4.22
CA TYR A 80 -3.80 11.32 3.33
C TYR A 80 -4.60 10.09 3.73
N ASP A 81 -5.85 10.30 4.11
CA ASP A 81 -6.77 9.20 4.33
C ASP A 81 -7.38 8.84 2.98
N ILE A 82 -7.15 7.59 2.57
CA ILE A 82 -7.69 7.00 1.36
C ILE A 82 -8.83 6.09 1.78
N THR A 83 -10.03 6.35 1.29
CA THR A 83 -11.24 5.58 1.61
C THR A 83 -11.79 4.92 0.37
N LEU A 84 -12.00 3.61 0.40
CA LEU A 84 -12.83 2.88 -0.55
C LEU A 84 -14.25 2.78 0.01
N LEU A 85 -15.23 3.22 -0.76
CA LEU A 85 -16.66 3.01 -0.54
C LEU A 85 -17.16 1.96 -1.54
N ALA A 86 -17.87 0.94 -1.03
CA ALA A 86 -18.44 -0.13 -1.82
C ALA A 86 -19.97 -0.11 -1.69
N PHE A 87 -20.66 0.11 -2.81
CA PHE A 87 -22.11 0.28 -2.87
C PHE A 87 -22.78 -0.99 -3.42
N PRO A 88 -23.69 -1.64 -2.67
CA PRO A 88 -24.44 -2.78 -3.17
C PRO A 88 -25.64 -2.32 -4.02
N ALA A 89 -26.34 -3.26 -4.68
CA ALA A 89 -27.59 -2.96 -5.37
C ALA A 89 -28.70 -2.54 -4.38
N ASP A 90 -28.71 -3.24 -3.25
CA ASP A 90 -29.65 -3.12 -2.15
C ASP A 90 -28.90 -3.31 -0.82
N GLY A 91 -29.34 -2.63 0.24
CA GLY A 91 -28.71 -2.71 1.56
C GLY A 91 -27.69 -1.59 1.84
N VAL A 92 -26.77 -1.85 2.77
CA VAL A 92 -25.88 -0.82 3.36
C VAL A 92 -24.51 -0.88 2.71
N GLN A 93 -23.97 0.29 2.34
CA GLN A 93 -22.60 0.42 1.86
C GLN A 93 -21.58 -0.02 2.91
N SER A 94 -20.41 -0.48 2.47
CA SER A 94 -19.26 -0.65 3.34
C SER A 94 -18.12 0.28 2.96
N SER A 95 -17.20 0.47 3.90
CA SER A 95 -16.06 1.35 3.70
C SER A 95 -14.79 0.78 4.32
N ALA A 96 -13.66 1.09 3.71
CA ALA A 96 -12.33 0.82 4.26
C ALA A 96 -11.48 2.06 4.11
N THR A 97 -10.69 2.40 5.13
CA THR A 97 -9.79 3.56 5.10
C THR A 97 -8.36 3.13 5.43
N GLN A 98 -7.38 3.65 4.69
CA GLN A 98 -5.96 3.54 5.00
C GLN A 98 -5.29 4.92 4.93
N THR A 99 -4.41 5.19 5.88
CA THR A 99 -3.62 6.42 5.89
C THR A 99 -2.31 6.22 5.14
N VAL A 100 -2.03 7.10 4.18
CA VAL A 100 -0.78 7.15 3.42
C VAL A 100 -0.04 8.44 3.74
N LYS A 101 1.26 8.34 4.01
CA LYS A 101 2.12 9.52 4.22
C LYS A 101 2.77 9.91 2.90
N ALA A 102 2.46 11.11 2.40
CA ALA A 102 3.21 11.72 1.31
C ALA A 102 4.31 12.61 1.89
N GLY A 103 5.51 12.52 1.35
CA GLY A 103 6.61 13.34 1.81
C GLY A 103 7.95 12.88 1.28
N ARG A 104 9.00 13.57 1.70
CA ARG A 104 10.37 13.18 1.41
C ARG A 104 10.68 11.82 2.04
N ARG A 105 11.07 10.84 1.21
CA ARG A 105 11.56 9.54 1.69
C ARG A 105 13.08 9.61 1.85
N ARG A 106 13.60 8.97 2.89
CA ARG A 106 15.04 8.88 3.15
C ARG A 106 15.36 7.47 3.58
N ILE A 107 16.52 6.97 3.16
CA ILE A 107 17.07 5.75 3.75
C ILE A 107 17.51 6.11 5.17
N LYS A 108 17.17 5.24 6.13
CA LYS A 108 17.58 5.41 7.53
C LYS A 108 18.73 4.50 7.88
N TRP A 109 18.64 3.25 7.47
CA TRP A 109 19.69 2.26 7.62
C TRP A 109 19.52 1.17 6.56
N TYR A 110 20.59 0.41 6.33
CA TYR A 110 20.51 -0.90 5.70
C TYR A 110 21.35 -1.90 6.50
N ARG A 111 21.05 -3.19 6.30
CA ARG A 111 21.69 -4.28 7.03
C ARG A 111 22.14 -5.36 6.07
N ILE A 112 23.39 -5.80 6.18
CA ILE A 112 23.90 -6.98 5.49
C ILE A 112 23.80 -8.14 6.47
N THR A 113 22.93 -9.11 6.17
CA THR A 113 22.63 -10.24 7.07
C THR A 113 23.33 -11.53 6.66
N SER A 114 23.66 -11.67 5.38
CA SER A 114 24.32 -12.84 4.83
C SER A 114 25.23 -12.44 3.70
N VAL A 115 26.34 -13.15 3.59
CA VAL A 115 27.32 -13.09 2.51
C VAL A 115 27.75 -14.52 2.26
N ASP A 116 27.96 -14.89 1.01
CA ASP A 116 28.49 -16.21 0.69
C ASP A 116 29.98 -16.26 1.02
N PHE A 117 30.35 -17.07 2.02
CA PHE A 117 31.75 -17.27 2.43
C PHE A 117 32.49 -18.32 1.59
N MET A 118 31.76 -19.00 0.71
CA MET A 118 32.26 -20.06 -0.15
C MET A 118 32.08 -19.66 -1.62
N ARG A 119 33.08 -19.97 -2.43
CA ARG A 119 33.01 -19.89 -3.88
C ARG A 119 32.07 -20.98 -4.42
N PRO A 120 31.58 -20.86 -5.67
CA PRO A 120 30.76 -21.90 -6.30
C PRO A 120 31.44 -23.28 -6.37
N ASN A 121 32.77 -23.33 -6.33
CA ASN A 121 33.54 -24.58 -6.30
C ASN A 121 33.70 -25.17 -4.88
N GLY A 122 33.01 -24.62 -3.88
CA GLY A 122 33.03 -25.11 -2.50
C GLY A 122 34.29 -24.77 -1.69
N GLN A 123 35.17 -23.92 -2.20
CA GLN A 123 36.35 -23.44 -1.47
C GLN A 123 36.07 -22.08 -0.82
N PRO A 124 36.67 -21.77 0.35
CA PRO A 124 36.48 -20.47 0.96
C PRO A 124 37.12 -19.36 0.11
N TRP A 125 36.67 -18.12 0.30
CA TRP A 125 37.26 -16.98 -0.39
C TRP A 125 38.69 -16.71 0.05
N HIS A 126 38.92 -16.74 1.37
CA HIS A 126 40.22 -16.67 2.03
C HIS A 126 40.45 -17.93 2.88
N ALA A 127 41.72 -18.31 3.08
CA ALA A 127 42.07 -19.50 3.84
C ALA A 127 41.65 -19.44 5.32
N ASP A 128 41.46 -18.24 5.87
CA ASP A 128 40.97 -18.01 7.23
C ASP A 128 39.44 -18.08 7.37
N GLY A 129 38.73 -18.37 6.27
CA GLY A 129 37.26 -18.47 6.25
C GLY A 129 36.55 -17.11 6.17
N THR A 130 37.26 -16.00 6.00
CA THR A 130 36.66 -14.69 5.79
C THR A 130 36.15 -14.53 4.35
N ALA A 131 35.13 -13.67 4.19
CA ALA A 131 34.66 -13.20 2.90
C ALA A 131 35.64 -12.16 2.31
N PRO A 132 35.60 -11.94 0.99
CA PRO A 132 36.30 -10.83 0.36
C PRO A 132 35.84 -9.51 0.96
N THR A 133 36.67 -8.48 0.80
CA THR A 133 36.34 -7.11 1.18
C THR A 133 34.99 -6.68 0.58
N ILE A 134 34.11 -6.18 1.44
CA ILE A 134 32.79 -5.71 1.04
C ILE A 134 32.82 -4.19 0.98
N ALA A 135 32.77 -3.64 -0.23
CA ALA A 135 32.62 -2.21 -0.44
C ALA A 135 31.16 -1.90 -0.77
N THR A 136 30.50 -1.10 0.07
CA THR A 136 29.12 -0.66 -0.19
C THR A 136 29.10 0.83 -0.44
N THR A 137 28.47 1.26 -1.53
CA THR A 137 28.19 2.67 -1.79
C THR A 137 26.70 2.84 -2.02
N LEU A 138 26.08 3.69 -1.21
CA LEU A 138 24.70 4.08 -1.38
C LEU A 138 24.68 5.43 -2.11
N VAL A 139 23.93 5.53 -3.22
CA VAL A 139 23.82 6.76 -4.02
C VAL A 139 22.34 7.10 -4.17
N THR A 140 21.98 8.36 -3.97
CA THR A 140 20.61 8.83 -4.21
C THR A 140 20.30 8.89 -5.71
N PRO A 141 19.02 8.90 -6.14
CA PRO A 141 18.66 9.08 -7.55
C PRO A 141 19.22 10.38 -8.16
N ALA A 142 19.46 11.40 -7.34
CA ALA A 142 20.13 12.64 -7.74
C ALA A 142 21.67 12.53 -7.84
N GLY A 143 22.23 11.32 -7.72
CA GLY A 143 23.67 11.05 -7.87
C GLY A 143 24.53 11.41 -6.65
N LYS A 144 23.94 11.72 -5.49
CA LYS A 144 24.72 12.05 -4.28
C LYS A 144 25.04 10.79 -3.48
N THR A 145 26.30 10.61 -3.09
CA THR A 145 26.70 9.51 -2.21
C THR A 145 26.17 9.74 -0.80
N ALA A 146 25.41 8.76 -0.34
CA ALA A 146 24.73 8.70 0.94
C ALA A 146 25.56 8.01 2.03
N LEU A 147 26.34 7.03 1.62
CA LEU A 147 27.23 6.26 2.48
C LEU A 147 28.27 5.59 1.60
N SER A 148 29.49 5.46 2.12
CA SER A 148 30.53 4.59 1.55
C SER A 148 31.19 3.83 2.70
N THR A 149 31.26 2.50 2.58
CA THR A 149 31.89 1.62 3.57
C THR A 149 32.86 0.69 2.89
N ASN A 150 33.84 0.21 3.66
CA ASN A 150 34.85 -0.72 3.18
C ASN A 150 35.15 -1.71 4.32
N ASP A 151 34.41 -2.81 4.33
CA ASP A 151 34.41 -3.78 5.40
C ASP A 151 35.34 -4.95 5.03
N MET A 152 36.48 -4.99 5.71
CA MET A 152 37.49 -6.03 5.50
C MET A 152 37.24 -7.22 6.43
N ASN A 153 37.62 -8.41 5.97
CA ASN A 153 37.62 -9.65 6.76
C ASN A 153 36.25 -9.98 7.38
N VAL A 154 35.17 -9.69 6.65
CA VAL A 154 33.81 -10.05 7.09
C VAL A 154 33.76 -11.56 7.29
N SER A 155 33.21 -12.00 8.42
CA SER A 155 33.01 -13.40 8.78
C SER A 155 31.61 -13.61 9.34
N PRO A 156 31.14 -14.87 9.50
CA PRO A 156 29.86 -15.13 10.15
C PRO A 156 29.72 -14.47 11.53
N ALA A 157 30.82 -14.31 12.28
CA ALA A 157 30.81 -13.70 13.61
C ALA A 157 30.66 -12.16 13.58
N THR A 158 30.99 -11.51 12.46
CA THR A 158 30.85 -10.05 12.29
C THR A 158 29.50 -9.65 11.71
N LEU A 159 28.72 -10.62 11.21
CA LEU A 159 27.38 -10.38 10.72
C LEU A 159 26.39 -10.32 11.90
N PRO A 160 25.33 -9.52 11.76
CA PRO A 160 25.00 -8.66 10.62
C PRO A 160 25.64 -7.29 10.73
N LEU A 161 26.06 -6.74 9.58
CA LEU A 161 26.58 -5.38 9.51
C LEU A 161 25.41 -4.39 9.38
N LEU A 162 25.37 -3.38 10.26
CA LEU A 162 24.30 -2.38 10.30
C LEU A 162 24.88 -1.00 10.03
N TYR A 163 24.34 -0.32 9.01
CA TYR A 163 24.80 1.01 8.63
C TYR A 163 23.65 1.99 8.65
N PHE A 164 23.88 3.16 9.25
CA PHE A 164 22.93 4.25 9.27
C PHE A 164 23.28 5.23 8.15
N ALA A 165 22.28 5.61 7.36
CA ALA A 165 22.45 6.62 6.33
C ALA A 165 22.52 8.01 6.99
N ASP A 166 23.31 8.92 6.41
CA ASP A 166 23.45 10.28 6.92
C ASP A 166 22.07 10.98 6.96
N ASN A 167 21.75 11.58 8.11
CA ASN A 167 20.49 12.29 8.31
C ASN A 167 20.38 13.56 7.44
N ASN A 168 21.49 14.06 6.90
CA ASN A 168 21.55 15.24 6.03
C ASN A 168 21.34 14.94 4.55
N LEU A 169 21.07 13.69 4.19
CA LEU A 169 20.90 13.34 2.79
C LEU A 169 19.64 13.98 2.19
N PRO A 170 19.72 14.39 0.91
CA PRO A 170 18.53 14.77 0.20
C PRO A 170 17.55 13.58 0.19
N PRO A 171 16.24 13.84 0.09
CA PRO A 171 15.29 12.79 -0.18
C PRO A 171 15.72 11.91 -1.37
N LEU A 172 15.26 10.65 -1.34
CA LEU A 172 15.27 9.76 -2.49
C LEU A 172 14.57 10.43 -3.67
#